data_AF-A0A8C9NBB1-F1
#
_entry.id   AF-A0A8C9NBB1-F1
#
_cell.length_a   1.000
_cell.length_b   1.000
_cell.length_c   1.000
_cell.angle_alpha   90.00
_cell.angle_beta   90.00
_cell.angle_gamma   90.00
#
_symmetry.space_group_name_H-M   'P 1'
#
loop_
_entity.id
_entity.type
_entity.pdbx_description
1 polymer ?
#
loop_
_entity_poly.entity_id
_entity_poly.type
_entity_poly.pdbx_seq_one_letter_code
_entity_poly.pdbx_strand_id
1 'polypeptide(L)'
;MAESGAWLLVLSAVFLCNALKILLPSCSSLISRLLQKDAEQESQMRAEIQTMKQELATISMMDEFARYARLERKINKMTDKLKTHVKARTAQLAKIKWVINIVFYILQAALMISLIWKYYSEPVTVLPSKWLAPLERLVAFPTGVAGGVGITCWLVVCNKVVAIMLHPFS
;
A
#
# COMPACT_ATOMS: atom_id res chain seq x y z
N MET A 1 -40.25 -7.62 2.13
CA MET A 1 -39.24 -8.68 2.33
C MET A 1 -37.87 -8.38 1.69
N ALA A 2 -37.70 -7.29 0.92
CA ALA A 2 -36.42 -6.95 0.29
C ALA A 2 -35.50 -6.03 1.14
N GLU A 3 -35.99 -5.43 2.22
CA GLU A 3 -35.26 -4.35 2.92
C GLU A 3 -34.19 -4.82 3.93
N SER A 4 -34.25 -6.06 4.43
CA SER A 4 -33.25 -6.54 5.43
C SER A 4 -31.90 -6.93 4.82
N GLY A 5 -31.80 -7.12 3.50
CA GLY A 5 -30.57 -7.60 2.84
C GLY A 5 -29.61 -6.48 2.41
N ALA A 6 -30.10 -5.26 2.19
CA ALA A 6 -29.32 -4.14 1.68
C ALA A 6 -28.16 -3.76 2.62
N TRP A 7 -28.43 -3.75 3.93
CA TRP A 7 -27.40 -3.48 4.94
C TRP A 7 -26.28 -4.49 4.99
N LEU A 8 -26.61 -5.78 4.89
CA LEU A 8 -25.64 -6.86 4.93
C LEU A 8 -24.73 -6.80 3.70
N LEU A 9 -25.26 -6.41 2.55
CA LEU A 9 -24.47 -6.16 1.34
C LEU A 9 -23.53 -4.95 1.50
N VAL A 10 -24.00 -3.85 2.08
CA VAL A 10 -23.14 -2.68 2.35
C VAL A 10 -22.06 -3.02 3.38
N LEU A 11 -22.40 -3.71 4.46
CA LEU A 11 -21.46 -4.14 5.50
C LEU A 11 -20.42 -5.13 4.96
N SER A 12 -20.85 -6.14 4.20
CA SER A 12 -19.93 -7.12 3.60
C SER A 12 -19.00 -6.46 2.59
N ALA A 13 -19.48 -5.48 1.81
CA ALA A 13 -18.65 -4.74 0.88
C ALA A 13 -17.62 -3.83 1.57
N VAL A 14 -18.01 -3.13 2.66
CA VAL A 14 -17.08 -2.34 3.48
C VAL A 14 -16.03 -3.24 4.15
N PHE A 15 -16.46 -4.40 4.66
CA PHE A 15 -15.56 -5.39 5.23
C PHE A 15 -14.59 -5.93 4.18
N LEU A 16 -15.08 -6.27 2.98
CA LEU A 16 -14.26 -6.73 1.86
C LEU A 16 -13.24 -5.67 1.43
N CYS A 17 -13.63 -4.40 1.31
CA CYS A 17 -12.70 -3.30 1.00
C CYS A 17 -11.59 -3.16 2.05
N ASN A 18 -11.92 -3.32 3.34
CA ASN A 18 -10.93 -3.22 4.41
C ASN A 18 -10.04 -4.47 4.50
N ALA A 19 -10.59 -5.66 4.33
CA ALA A 19 -9.81 -6.90 4.21
C ALA A 19 -8.82 -6.81 3.03
N LEU A 20 -9.26 -6.23 1.92
CA LEU A 20 -8.41 -6.01 0.74
C LEU A 20 -7.25 -5.04 1.02
N LYS A 21 -7.43 -4.06 1.92
CA LYS A 21 -6.33 -3.21 2.39
C LYS A 21 -5.32 -3.96 3.25
N ILE A 22 -5.74 -4.94 4.04
CA ILE A 22 -4.82 -5.78 4.83
C ILE A 22 -3.99 -6.69 3.92
N LEU A 23 -4.53 -7.07 2.76
CA LEU A 23 -3.79 -7.82 1.74
C LEU A 23 -2.73 -6.97 1.03
N LEU A 24 -2.78 -5.64 1.13
CA LEU A 24 -1.87 -4.70 0.46
C LEU A 24 -0.40 -4.85 0.92
N PRO A 25 -0.08 -4.90 2.23
CA PRO A 25 1.27 -5.24 2.70
C PRO A 25 1.69 -6.66 2.30
N SER A 26 0.75 -7.62 2.26
CA SER A 26 1.04 -8.99 1.80
C SER A 26 1.45 -9.02 0.32
N CYS A 27 0.72 -8.35 -0.57
CA CYS A 27 1.09 -8.18 -1.97
C CYS A 27 2.44 -7.46 -2.11
N SER A 28 2.67 -6.40 -1.33
CA SER A 28 3.96 -5.71 -1.32
C SER A 28 5.10 -6.60 -0.83
N SER A 29 4.85 -7.50 0.13
CA SER A 29 5.86 -8.41 0.68
C SER A 29 6.23 -9.51 -0.32
N LEU A 30 5.25 -10.05 -1.06
CA LEU A 30 5.48 -11.03 -2.11
C LEU A 30 6.37 -10.46 -3.23
N ILE A 31 6.08 -9.23 -3.66
CA ILE A 31 6.91 -8.52 -4.64
C ILE A 31 8.30 -8.26 -4.06
N SER A 32 8.39 -7.84 -2.80
CA SER A 32 9.68 -7.62 -2.14
C SER A 32 10.52 -8.90 -2.07
N ARG A 33 9.88 -10.07 -1.88
CA ARG A 33 10.54 -11.39 -1.91
C ARG A 33 11.03 -11.77 -3.30
N LEU A 34 10.27 -11.47 -4.35
CA LEU A 34 10.76 -11.65 -5.73
C LEU A 34 12.01 -10.80 -6.00
N LEU A 35 12.02 -9.57 -5.49
CA LEU A 35 13.19 -8.68 -5.54
C LEU A 35 14.29 -9.01 -4.51
N GLN A 36 14.12 -10.01 -3.63
CA GLN A 36 15.22 -10.45 -2.74
C GLN A 36 16.32 -11.17 -3.50
N LYS A 37 15.99 -11.87 -4.60
CA LYS A 37 17.01 -12.47 -5.48
C LYS A 37 17.99 -11.43 -6.01
N ASP A 38 17.48 -10.26 -6.42
CA ASP A 38 18.33 -9.14 -6.84
C ASP A 38 19.17 -8.58 -5.67
N ALA A 39 18.62 -8.57 -4.45
CA ALA A 39 19.33 -8.12 -3.26
C ALA A 39 20.48 -9.06 -2.86
N GLU A 40 20.33 -10.36 -3.10
CA GLU A 40 21.39 -11.35 -2.89
C GLU A 40 22.54 -11.12 -3.88
N GLN A 41 22.23 -10.81 -5.13
CA GLN A 41 23.22 -10.40 -6.14
C GLN A 41 23.90 -9.07 -5.78
N GLU A 42 23.15 -8.07 -5.27
CA GLU A 42 23.73 -6.83 -4.73
C GLU A 42 24.68 -7.10 -3.55
N SER A 43 24.33 -8.06 -2.67
CA SER A 43 25.16 -8.46 -1.53
C SER A 43 26.46 -9.12 -1.97
N GLN A 44 26.40 -10.03 -2.95
CA GLN A 44 27.60 -10.64 -3.55
C GLN A 44 28.51 -9.59 -4.17
N MET A 45 27.96 -8.66 -4.96
CA MET A 45 28.75 -7.59 -5.59
C MET A 45 29.37 -6.63 -4.55
N ARG A 46 28.70 -6.40 -3.40
CA ARG A 46 29.30 -5.67 -2.25
C ARG A 46 30.48 -6.43 -1.66
N ALA A 47 30.36 -7.75 -1.48
CA ALA A 47 31.44 -8.58 -0.97
C ALA A 47 32.65 -8.55 -1.92
N GLU A 48 32.45 -8.70 -3.23
CA GLU A 48 33.53 -8.60 -4.22
C GLU A 48 34.24 -7.23 -4.19
N ILE A 49 33.49 -6.14 -4.03
CA ILE A 49 34.08 -4.79 -3.88
C ILE A 49 34.96 -4.72 -2.63
N GLN A 50 34.53 -5.30 -1.50
CA GLN A 50 35.32 -5.34 -0.28
C GLN A 50 36.60 -6.15 -0.45
N THR A 51 36.52 -7.32 -1.11
CA THR A 51 37.69 -8.14 -1.43
C THR A 51 38.69 -7.37 -2.31
N MET A 52 38.23 -6.72 -3.37
CA MET A 52 39.11 -5.90 -4.23
C MET A 52 39.72 -4.71 -3.48
N LYS A 53 39.00 -4.11 -2.52
CA LYS A 53 39.56 -3.06 -1.66
C LYS A 53 40.65 -3.57 -0.72
N GLN A 54 40.51 -4.79 -0.20
CA GLN A 54 41.57 -5.43 0.58
C GLN A 54 42.79 -5.72 -0.29
N GLU A 55 42.60 -6.25 -1.51
CA GLU A 55 43.70 -6.42 -2.47
C GLU A 55 44.41 -5.11 -2.79
N LEU A 56 43.66 -4.01 -2.99
CA LEU A 56 44.22 -2.69 -3.21
C LEU A 56 45.12 -2.24 -2.04
N ALA A 57 44.70 -2.52 -0.80
CA ALA A 57 45.47 -2.17 0.40
C ALA A 57 46.78 -2.97 0.54
N THR A 58 46.88 -4.15 -0.11
CA THR A 58 48.12 -4.95 -0.14
C THR A 58 49.10 -4.52 -1.23
N ILE A 59 48.68 -3.69 -2.20
CA ILE A 59 49.52 -3.23 -3.31
C ILE A 59 50.23 -1.94 -2.90
N SER A 60 51.56 -1.92 -2.96
CA SER A 60 52.36 -0.71 -2.75
C SER A 60 52.09 0.30 -3.87
N MET A 61 51.55 1.46 -3.50
CA MET A 61 51.25 2.56 -4.43
C MET A 61 52.51 3.14 -5.09
N MET A 62 53.67 3.03 -4.42
CA MET A 62 54.98 3.52 -4.90
C MET A 62 55.59 2.57 -5.94
N ASP A 63 55.57 1.26 -5.69
CA ASP A 63 56.27 0.28 -6.53
C ASP A 63 55.40 -0.27 -7.67
N GLU A 64 54.08 -0.35 -7.46
CA GLU A 64 53.12 -0.96 -8.39
C GLU A 64 52.00 0.01 -8.82
N PHE A 65 52.33 1.31 -9.00
CA PHE A 65 51.34 2.36 -9.31
C PHE A 65 50.39 2.00 -10.46
N ALA A 66 50.89 1.38 -11.53
CA ALA A 66 50.06 0.98 -12.66
C ALA A 66 49.02 -0.09 -12.30
N ARG A 67 49.38 -1.04 -11.41
CA ARG A 67 48.46 -2.08 -10.93
C ARG A 67 47.46 -1.49 -9.93
N TYR A 68 47.93 -0.63 -9.03
CA TYR A 68 47.09 0.12 -8.10
C TYR A 68 46.01 0.93 -8.84
N ALA A 69 46.41 1.76 -9.81
CA ALA A 69 45.48 2.60 -10.57
C ALA A 69 44.47 1.79 -11.39
N ARG A 70 44.88 0.63 -11.94
CA ARG A 70 43.96 -0.28 -12.66
C ARG A 70 42.93 -0.90 -11.71
N LEU A 71 43.36 -1.36 -10.54
CA LEU A 71 42.48 -1.97 -9.55
C LEU A 71 41.53 -0.94 -8.94
N GLU A 72 42.02 0.28 -8.64
CA GLU A 72 41.20 1.39 -8.16
C GLU A 72 40.09 1.76 -9.15
N ARG A 73 40.41 1.88 -10.45
CA ARG A 73 39.40 2.11 -11.49
C ARG A 73 38.38 0.98 -11.58
N LYS A 74 38.81 -0.27 -11.40
CA LYS A 74 37.92 -1.45 -11.38
C LYS A 74 36.96 -1.38 -10.18
N ILE A 75 37.47 -1.02 -8.99
CA ILE A 75 36.68 -0.83 -7.77
C ILE A 75 35.64 0.28 -7.97
N ASN A 76 36.05 1.44 -8.50
CA ASN A 76 35.14 2.55 -8.76
C ASN A 76 34.05 2.16 -9.76
N LYS A 77 34.41 1.49 -10.87
CA LYS A 77 33.46 1.00 -11.87
C LYS A 77 32.43 0.02 -11.29
N MET A 78 32.87 -0.92 -10.45
CA MET A 78 31.98 -1.89 -9.80
C MET A 78 31.10 -1.23 -8.73
N THR A 79 31.64 -0.26 -7.98
CA THR A 79 30.90 0.53 -7.00
C THR A 79 29.80 1.37 -7.65
N ASP A 80 30.09 2.00 -8.78
CA ASP A 80 29.09 2.80 -9.50
C ASP A 80 27.97 1.92 -10.07
N LYS A 81 28.30 0.75 -10.62
CA LYS A 81 27.29 -0.25 -11.01
C LYS A 81 26.41 -0.64 -9.84
N LEU A 82 26.99 -0.95 -8.68
CA LEU A 82 26.20 -1.29 -7.49
C LEU A 82 25.26 -0.16 -7.08
N LYS A 83 25.75 1.09 -7.04
CA LYS A 83 24.92 2.25 -6.69
C LYS A 83 23.77 2.45 -7.66
N THR A 84 24.00 2.30 -8.97
CA THR A 84 22.93 2.46 -9.96
C THR A 84 21.90 1.34 -9.85
N HIS A 85 22.31 0.10 -9.63
CA HIS A 85 21.41 -1.03 -9.40
C HIS A 85 20.53 -0.82 -8.14
N VAL A 86 21.13 -0.47 -7.00
CA VAL A 86 20.40 -0.21 -5.74
C VAL A 86 19.41 0.94 -5.90
N LYS A 87 19.83 2.03 -6.57
CA LYS A 87 18.98 3.20 -6.81
C LYS A 87 17.79 2.84 -7.71
N ALA A 88 18.05 2.10 -8.79
CA ALA A 88 16.99 1.63 -9.69
C ALA A 88 16.01 0.73 -8.95
N ARG A 89 16.50 -0.26 -8.19
CA ARG A 89 15.68 -1.18 -7.39
C ARG A 89 14.79 -0.45 -6.39
N THR A 90 15.37 0.48 -5.62
CA THR A 90 14.61 1.28 -4.63
C THR A 90 13.54 2.12 -5.29
N ALA A 91 13.85 2.74 -6.43
CA ALA A 91 12.87 3.51 -7.21
C ALA A 91 11.77 2.60 -7.79
N GLN A 92 12.10 1.40 -8.29
CA GLN A 92 11.13 0.42 -8.78
C GLN A 92 10.19 -0.04 -7.65
N LEU A 93 10.72 -0.38 -6.48
CA LEU A 93 9.90 -0.76 -5.31
C LEU A 93 8.95 0.36 -4.88
N ALA A 94 9.43 1.60 -4.82
CA ALA A 94 8.60 2.75 -4.50
C ALA A 94 7.49 2.96 -5.54
N LYS A 95 7.83 2.87 -6.83
CA LYS A 95 6.86 2.96 -7.94
C LYS A 95 5.81 1.86 -7.84
N ILE A 96 6.21 0.61 -7.64
CA ILE A 96 5.28 -0.53 -7.55
C ILE A 96 4.35 -0.36 -6.35
N LYS A 97 4.88 -0.01 -5.16
CA LYS A 97 4.06 0.27 -3.98
C LYS A 97 3.04 1.38 -4.24
N TRP A 98 3.47 2.45 -4.90
CA TRP A 98 2.61 3.59 -5.24
C TRP A 98 1.51 3.20 -6.24
N VAL A 99 1.86 2.47 -7.30
CA VAL A 99 0.89 1.99 -8.30
C VAL A 99 -0.14 1.05 -7.68
N ILE A 100 0.30 0.06 -6.89
CA ILE A 100 -0.59 -0.87 -6.20
C ILE A 100 -1.57 -0.09 -5.30
N ASN A 101 -1.05 0.86 -4.52
CA ASN A 101 -1.87 1.68 -3.65
C ASN A 101 -2.93 2.46 -4.43
N ILE A 102 -2.55 3.11 -5.54
CA ILE A 102 -3.49 3.84 -6.40
C ILE A 102 -4.57 2.92 -6.98
N VAL A 103 -4.19 1.76 -7.51
CA VAL A 103 -5.15 0.80 -8.07
C VAL A 103 -6.16 0.36 -7.01
N PHE A 104 -5.70 0.07 -5.79
CA PHE A 104 -6.60 -0.27 -4.68
C PHE A 104 -7.52 0.89 -4.28
N TYR A 105 -7.03 2.13 -4.25
CA TYR A 105 -7.86 3.30 -3.97
C TYR A 105 -8.93 3.53 -5.03
N ILE A 106 -8.59 3.39 -6.32
CA ILE A 106 -9.55 3.51 -7.42
C ILE A 106 -10.59 2.40 -7.34
N LEU A 107 -10.17 1.15 -7.11
CA LEU A 107 -11.08 0.02 -6.97
C LEU A 107 -12.04 0.22 -5.78
N GLN A 108 -11.52 0.70 -4.65
CA GLN A 108 -12.34 1.04 -3.49
C GLN A 108 -13.34 2.16 -3.81
N ALA A 109 -12.90 3.22 -4.47
CA ALA A 109 -13.78 4.33 -4.84
C ALA A 109 -14.88 3.88 -5.82
N ALA A 110 -14.53 3.08 -6.82
CA ALA A 110 -15.49 2.52 -7.79
C ALA A 110 -16.52 1.61 -7.11
N LEU A 111 -16.09 0.79 -6.15
CA LEU A 111 -16.99 -0.06 -5.36
C LEU A 111 -17.93 0.78 -4.50
N MET A 112 -17.42 1.81 -3.84
CA MET A 112 -18.21 2.75 -3.03
C MET A 112 -19.23 3.51 -3.89
N ILE A 113 -18.83 4.04 -5.04
CA ILE A 113 -19.72 4.74 -5.98
C ILE A 113 -20.80 3.79 -6.50
N SER A 114 -20.45 2.54 -6.82
CA SER A 114 -21.39 1.52 -7.31
C SER A 114 -22.44 1.18 -6.24
N LEU A 115 -22.07 1.09 -4.97
CA LEU A 115 -23.01 0.91 -3.85
C LEU A 115 -23.92 2.13 -3.67
N ILE A 116 -23.36 3.34 -3.71
CA ILE A 116 -24.14 4.58 -3.60
C ILE A 116 -25.16 4.66 -4.74
N TRP A 117 -24.77 4.35 -5.97
CA TRP A 117 -25.66 4.44 -7.12
C TRP A 117 -26.77 3.39 -7.08
N LYS A 118 -26.45 2.17 -6.62
CA LYS A 118 -27.41 1.06 -6.51
C LYS A 118 -28.44 1.25 -5.38
N TYR A 119 -28.05 1.91 -4.28
CA TYR A 119 -28.91 2.14 -3.11
C TYR A 119 -29.27 3.62 -2.93
N TYR A 120 -29.15 4.43 -3.97
CA TYR A 120 -29.43 5.87 -3.92
C TYR A 120 -30.88 6.18 -3.53
N SER A 121 -31.83 5.34 -3.95
CA SER A 121 -33.28 5.57 -3.77
C SER A 121 -33.91 4.81 -2.60
N GLU A 122 -33.18 3.91 -1.93
CA GLU A 122 -33.69 3.14 -0.79
C GLU A 122 -32.93 3.54 0.48
N PRO A 123 -33.61 4.09 1.52
CA PRO A 123 -32.98 4.40 2.78
C PRO A 123 -32.54 3.07 3.37
N VAL A 124 -31.23 2.92 3.57
CA VAL A 124 -30.72 1.59 3.87
C VAL A 124 -31.40 1.13 5.20
N THR A 125 -31.56 1.96 6.26
CA THR A 125 -32.15 1.70 7.63
C THR A 125 -32.92 2.94 8.00
N VAL A 126 -34.05 2.71 8.63
CA VAL A 126 -34.76 3.67 9.47
C VAL A 126 -34.34 3.45 10.92
N LEU A 127 -33.64 4.40 11.53
CA LEU A 127 -33.36 4.43 12.98
C LEU A 127 -34.35 5.40 13.66
N PRO A 128 -34.78 5.12 14.91
CA PRO A 128 -35.70 6.01 15.62
C PRO A 128 -35.04 7.38 15.86
N SER A 129 -35.69 8.42 15.34
CA SER A 129 -35.18 9.81 15.25
C SER A 129 -34.65 10.37 16.58
N LYS A 130 -35.20 9.92 17.70
CA LYS A 130 -34.84 10.38 19.06
C LYS A 130 -33.36 10.18 19.42
N TRP A 131 -32.62 9.30 18.72
CA TRP A 131 -31.19 9.02 18.97
C TRP A 131 -30.23 9.88 18.13
N LEU A 132 -30.73 10.58 17.10
CA LEU A 132 -29.89 11.25 16.09
C LEU A 132 -29.95 12.79 16.15
N ALA A 133 -30.74 13.37 17.06
CA ALA A 133 -30.78 14.81 17.29
C ALA A 133 -29.48 15.31 17.97
N PRO A 134 -28.85 16.41 17.52
CA PRO A 134 -29.28 17.39 16.50
C PRO A 134 -28.68 17.17 15.09
N LEU A 135 -28.00 16.05 14.83
CA LEU A 135 -27.26 15.78 13.58
C LEU A 135 -28.11 15.10 12.48
N GLU A 136 -29.41 14.94 12.68
CA GLU A 136 -30.33 14.24 11.77
C GLU A 136 -30.22 14.67 10.29
N ARG A 137 -30.08 15.98 10.01
CA ARG A 137 -29.93 16.49 8.63
C ARG A 137 -28.60 16.11 7.97
N LEU A 138 -27.52 16.03 8.74
CA LEU A 138 -26.21 15.63 8.25
C LEU A 138 -26.14 14.11 8.05
N VAL A 139 -26.79 13.36 8.95
CA VAL A 139 -26.85 11.89 8.91
C VAL A 139 -27.77 11.38 7.80
N ALA A 140 -28.85 12.10 7.48
CA ALA A 140 -29.81 11.71 6.43
C ALA A 140 -29.41 12.12 5.00
N PHE A 141 -28.32 12.86 4.81
CA PHE A 141 -27.85 13.27 3.48
C PHE A 141 -27.18 12.08 2.76
N PRO A 142 -27.51 11.74 1.49
CA PRO A 142 -28.33 12.48 0.51
C PRO A 142 -29.82 12.10 0.47
N THR A 143 -30.27 11.10 1.23
CA THR A 143 -31.59 10.48 1.11
C THR A 143 -32.74 11.38 1.62
N GLY A 144 -32.47 12.30 2.56
CA GLY A 144 -33.43 13.31 3.04
C GLY A 144 -34.60 12.77 3.88
N VAL A 145 -34.65 11.46 4.15
CA VAL A 145 -35.71 10.81 4.93
C VAL A 145 -35.49 11.06 6.43
N ALA A 146 -36.51 11.57 7.12
CA ALA A 146 -36.46 11.79 8.57
C ALA A 146 -36.25 10.46 9.32
N GLY A 147 -35.19 10.36 10.12
CA GLY A 147 -34.80 9.13 10.83
C GLY A 147 -34.02 8.11 9.98
N GLY A 148 -33.79 8.39 8.69
CA GLY A 148 -32.95 7.54 7.84
C GLY A 148 -31.46 7.87 7.99
N VAL A 149 -30.61 6.84 8.10
CA VAL A 149 -29.16 7.03 7.96
C VAL A 149 -28.83 6.97 6.47
N GLY A 150 -28.35 8.09 5.92
CA GLY A 150 -27.87 8.18 4.55
C GLY A 150 -26.71 7.21 4.33
N ILE A 151 -26.68 6.59 3.13
CA ILE A 151 -25.70 5.56 2.81
C ILE A 151 -24.24 6.04 2.96
N THR A 152 -23.98 7.33 2.73
CA THR A 152 -22.68 7.99 2.91
C THR A 152 -22.25 8.01 4.38
N CYS A 153 -23.14 8.38 5.30
CA CYS A 153 -22.89 8.40 6.74
C CYS A 153 -22.62 6.98 7.25
N TRP A 154 -23.44 6.00 6.85
CA TRP A 154 -23.25 4.60 7.23
C TRP A 154 -21.93 4.02 6.72
N LEU A 155 -21.56 4.30 5.47
CA LEU A 155 -20.29 3.86 4.88
C LEU A 155 -19.10 4.40 5.67
N VAL A 156 -19.13 5.65 6.12
CA VAL A 156 -18.05 6.25 6.92
C VAL A 156 -17.93 5.59 8.28
N VAL A 157 -19.06 5.40 8.99
CA VAL A 157 -19.07 4.76 10.31
C VAL A 157 -18.58 3.32 10.21
N CYS A 158 -19.09 2.53 9.26
CA CYS A 158 -18.67 1.14 9.08
C CYS A 158 -17.19 1.04 8.71
N ASN A 159 -16.71 1.92 7.82
CA ASN A 159 -15.30 1.92 7.43
C ASN A 159 -14.38 2.27 8.61
N LYS A 160 -14.79 3.21 9.48
CA LYS A 160 -14.04 3.55 10.70
C LYS A 160 -14.06 2.41 11.74
N VAL A 161 -15.22 1.80 11.99
CA VAL A 161 -15.35 0.68 12.94
C VAL A 161 -14.53 -0.51 12.48
N VAL A 162 -14.62 -0.86 11.20
CA VAL A 162 -13.84 -1.96 10.61
C VAL A 162 -12.34 -1.64 10.64
N ALA A 163 -11.93 -0.40 10.35
CA ALA A 163 -10.54 0.01 10.46
C ALA A 163 -10.01 -0.08 11.90
N ILE A 164 -10.81 0.28 12.91
CA ILE A 164 -10.43 0.16 14.34
C ILE A 164 -10.33 -1.32 14.74
N MET A 165 -11.28 -2.16 14.33
CA MET A 165 -11.28 -3.60 14.60
C MET A 165 -10.11 -4.33 13.93
N LEU A 166 -9.64 -3.84 12.78
CA LEU A 166 -8.53 -4.41 12.03
C LEU A 166 -7.18 -3.78 12.36
N HIS A 167 -7.14 -2.67 13.10
CA HIS A 167 -5.93 -2.06 13.62
C HIS A 167 -5.02 -3.01 14.42
N PRO A 168 -5.51 -3.96 15.24
CA PRO A 168 -4.65 -4.95 15.90
C PRO A 168 -4.07 -6.01 14.96
N PHE A 169 -4.54 -6.11 13.70
CA PHE A 169 -4.13 -7.12 12.72
C PHE A 169 -3.36 -6.55 11.51
N SER A 170 -3.23 -5.22 11.40
CA SER A 170 -2.46 -4.51 10.37
C SER A 170 -1.09 -4.10 10.85
#